data_AF-A0AAD9G5S5-F1
#
_entry.id   AF-A0AAD9G5S5-F1
#
_cell.length_a   1.000
_cell.length_b   1.000
_cell.length_c   1.000
_cell.angle_alpha   90.00
_cell.angle_beta   90.00
_cell.angle_gamma   90.00
#
_symmetry.space_group_name_H-M   'P 1'
#
loop_
_entity.id
_entity.type
_entity.pdbx_description
1 polymer ?
#
loop_
_entity_poly.entity_id
_entity_poly.type
_entity_poly.pdbx_seq_one_letter_code
_entity_poly.pdbx_strand_id
1 'polypeptide(L)'
;MTTGLKLCWEWCVPHFTHAAPKTAFGIVADNRTSNNPAMTDMIRRIVKTVYQTQHVEVMGALFRELCSVMTEDDIHAGQLLNFRIHRFLGLARVFRRILLQWDPLVASYEERATKARRENVVPPAAFPLARDKMELIQVLALLEPFSMLSYIGQTESGNQRNVLLALYKLRVSVLDVTTPLKDC
;
A
#
# COMPACT_ATOMS: atom_id res chain seq x y z
N MET A 1 -7.43 -24.43 41.82
CA MET A 1 -7.08 -23.16 41.12
C MET A 1 -8.32 -22.68 40.35
N THR A 2 -9.20 -21.88 40.98
CA THR A 2 -10.52 -21.53 40.41
C THR A 2 -10.75 -20.02 40.25
N THR A 3 -9.79 -19.18 40.60
CA THR A 3 -9.86 -17.74 40.37
C THR A 3 -8.76 -17.38 39.38
N GLY A 4 -9.11 -17.37 38.09
CA GLY A 4 -8.23 -16.84 37.04
C GLY A 4 -7.81 -15.40 37.34
N LEU A 5 -6.71 -14.98 36.71
CA LEU A 5 -6.15 -13.62 36.85
C LEU A 5 -7.28 -12.61 36.60
N LYS A 6 -7.68 -11.86 37.65
CA LYS A 6 -8.76 -10.85 37.64
C LYS A 6 -8.37 -9.62 36.82
N LEU A 7 -8.10 -9.81 35.53
CA LEU A 7 -7.66 -8.77 34.62
C LEU A 7 -8.88 -8.19 33.89
N CYS A 8 -9.03 -6.86 33.95
CA CYS A 8 -9.95 -6.11 33.10
C CYS A 8 -9.33 -5.99 31.70
N TRP A 9 -9.59 -6.97 30.84
CA TRP A 9 -9.09 -6.94 29.47
C TRP A 9 -9.82 -5.85 28.67
N GLU A 10 -9.04 -4.96 28.09
CA GLU A 10 -9.54 -4.02 27.09
C GLU A 10 -9.11 -4.46 25.70
N TRP A 11 -10.02 -4.26 24.75
CA TRP A 11 -9.80 -4.52 23.34
C TRP A 11 -8.85 -3.48 22.76
N CYS A 12 -7.66 -3.91 22.33
CA CYS A 12 -6.68 -3.02 21.71
C CYS A 12 -7.17 -2.56 20.32
N VAL A 13 -7.63 -1.32 20.20
CA VAL A 13 -8.10 -0.76 18.92
C VAL A 13 -7.06 -0.86 17.80
N PRO A 14 -5.76 -0.56 18.02
CA PRO A 14 -4.71 -0.82 17.04
C PRO A 14 -4.72 -2.25 16.49
N HIS A 15 -4.96 -3.24 17.35
CA HIS A 15 -5.06 -4.64 16.93
C HIS A 15 -6.27 -4.88 16.02
N PHE A 16 -7.44 -4.33 16.35
CA PHE A 16 -8.63 -4.41 15.48
C PHE A 16 -8.43 -3.74 14.13
N THR A 17 -7.80 -2.56 14.12
CA THR A 17 -7.49 -1.80 12.90
C THR A 17 -6.42 -2.47 12.04
N HIS A 18 -5.75 -3.50 12.57
CA HIS A 18 -4.86 -4.34 11.81
C HIS A 18 -5.56 -5.62 11.33
N ALA A 19 -6.24 -6.35 12.22
CA ALA A 19 -6.80 -7.66 11.91
C ALA A 19 -7.97 -7.61 10.92
N ALA A 20 -8.98 -6.75 11.18
CA ALA A 20 -10.17 -6.70 10.33
C ALA A 20 -9.87 -6.16 8.93
N PRO A 21 -9.15 -5.03 8.76
CA PRO A 21 -8.77 -4.55 7.44
C PRO A 21 -7.88 -5.53 6.69
N LYS A 22 -6.91 -6.18 7.34
CA LYS A 22 -6.05 -7.17 6.67
C LYS A 22 -6.86 -8.28 5.98
N THR A 23 -7.92 -8.76 6.64
CA THR A 23 -8.86 -9.74 6.05
C THR A 23 -9.70 -9.12 4.93
N ALA A 24 -10.25 -7.92 5.13
CA ALA A 24 -11.09 -7.24 4.14
C ALA A 24 -10.32 -6.83 2.86
N PHE A 25 -9.07 -6.43 3.00
CA PHE A 25 -8.14 -6.14 1.89
C PHE A 25 -7.53 -7.41 1.29
N GLY A 26 -7.96 -8.61 1.69
CA GLY A 26 -7.49 -9.86 1.08
C GLY A 26 -5.97 -10.06 1.20
N ILE A 27 -5.36 -9.60 2.30
CA ILE A 27 -3.91 -9.68 2.51
C ILE A 27 -3.57 -11.06 3.06
N VAL A 28 -3.66 -12.04 2.15
CA VAL A 28 -3.40 -13.45 2.36
C VAL A 28 -2.40 -13.95 1.33
N ALA A 29 -1.73 -15.06 1.60
CA ALA A 29 -0.76 -15.63 0.67
C ALA A 29 -1.44 -16.26 -0.57
N ASP A 30 -2.64 -16.84 -0.39
CA ASP A 30 -3.36 -17.58 -1.42
C ASP A 30 -4.69 -16.90 -1.79
N ASN A 31 -4.90 -16.67 -3.10
CA ASN A 31 -6.15 -16.13 -3.64
C ASN A 31 -7.36 -17.00 -3.33
N ARG A 32 -7.18 -18.32 -3.29
CA ARG A 32 -8.28 -19.27 -3.07
C ARG A 32 -8.90 -19.10 -1.68
N THR A 33 -8.12 -18.51 -0.76
CA THR A 33 -8.52 -18.21 0.62
C THR A 33 -8.86 -16.74 0.83
N SER A 34 -8.80 -15.92 -0.23
CA SER A 34 -9.02 -14.47 -0.11
C SER A 34 -10.50 -14.12 -0.20
N ASN A 35 -10.96 -13.33 0.76
CA ASN A 35 -12.28 -12.69 0.70
C ASN A 35 -12.30 -11.49 -0.26
N ASN A 36 -11.15 -11.10 -0.82
CA ASN A 36 -11.02 -10.03 -1.80
C ASN A 36 -9.92 -10.37 -2.83
N PRO A 37 -10.21 -11.27 -3.80
CA PRO A 37 -9.22 -11.75 -4.76
C PRO A 37 -8.62 -10.64 -5.62
N ALA A 38 -9.42 -9.63 -5.99
CA ALA A 38 -8.96 -8.49 -6.78
C ALA A 38 -7.85 -7.70 -6.06
N MET A 39 -8.04 -7.41 -4.77
CA MET A 39 -7.03 -6.74 -3.94
C MET A 39 -5.79 -7.62 -3.75
N THR A 40 -5.96 -8.93 -3.54
CA THR A 40 -4.82 -9.86 -3.45
C THR A 40 -4.00 -9.86 -4.74
N ASP A 41 -4.64 -9.87 -5.91
CA ASP A 41 -3.97 -9.80 -7.20
C ASP A 41 -3.24 -8.47 -7.42
N MET A 42 -3.85 -7.35 -7.02
CA MET A 42 -3.19 -6.05 -7.04
C MET A 42 -1.93 -6.05 -6.17
N ILE A 43 -1.99 -6.60 -4.96
CA ILE A 43 -0.82 -6.73 -4.08
C ILE A 43 0.28 -7.58 -4.73
N ARG A 44 -0.07 -8.66 -5.44
CA ARG A 44 0.93 -9.44 -6.19
C ARG A 44 1.59 -8.62 -7.29
N ARG A 45 0.82 -7.82 -8.04
CA ARG A 45 1.35 -6.92 -9.07
C ARG A 45 2.26 -5.86 -8.45
N ILE A 46 1.93 -5.34 -7.28
CA ILE A 46 2.78 -4.42 -6.51
C ILE A 46 4.10 -5.08 -6.12
N VAL A 47 4.05 -6.26 -5.51
CA VAL A 47 5.27 -7.01 -5.13
C VAL A 47 6.14 -7.27 -6.35
N LYS A 48 5.53 -7.64 -7.49
CA LYS A 48 6.24 -7.83 -8.76
C LYS A 48 6.91 -6.54 -9.24
N THR A 49 6.20 -5.42 -9.23
CA THR A 49 6.76 -4.11 -9.61
C THR A 49 7.94 -3.73 -8.73
N VAL A 50 7.80 -3.83 -7.40
CA VAL A 50 8.88 -3.53 -6.45
C VAL A 50 10.10 -4.40 -6.72
N TYR A 51 9.89 -5.72 -6.90
CA TYR A 51 10.97 -6.65 -7.20
C TYR A 51 11.69 -6.31 -8.52
N GLN A 52 10.93 -6.07 -9.59
CA GLN A 52 11.49 -5.73 -10.90
C GLN A 52 12.27 -4.41 -10.88
N THR A 53 11.82 -3.43 -10.10
CA THR A 53 12.50 -2.13 -10.02
C THR A 53 13.72 -2.17 -9.10
N GLN A 54 13.73 -2.98 -8.03
CA GLN A 54 14.84 -3.02 -7.07
C GLN A 54 15.94 -4.04 -7.41
N HIS A 55 15.56 -5.21 -7.94
CA HIS A 55 16.48 -6.36 -8.04
C HIS A 55 16.93 -6.66 -9.47
N VAL A 56 16.28 -6.10 -10.49
CA VAL A 56 16.78 -6.21 -11.86
C VAL A 56 17.73 -5.03 -12.09
N GLU A 57 19.04 -5.27 -12.13
CA GLU A 57 20.09 -4.22 -12.18
C GLU A 57 19.83 -3.16 -13.25
N VAL A 58 19.49 -3.60 -14.47
CA VAL A 58 19.18 -2.71 -15.61
C VAL A 58 17.99 -1.80 -15.30
N MET A 59 17.01 -2.31 -14.54
CA MET A 59 15.83 -1.53 -14.16
C MET A 59 16.07 -0.61 -12.99
N GLY A 60 16.77 -1.07 -11.96
CA GLY A 60 17.05 -0.27 -10.78
C GLY A 60 17.93 0.93 -11.10
N ALA A 61 18.88 0.80 -12.01
CA ALA A 61 19.69 1.91 -12.48
C ALA A 61 18.84 2.95 -13.25
N LEU A 62 18.15 2.53 -14.32
CA LEU A 62 17.32 3.43 -15.13
C LEU A 62 16.24 4.13 -14.29
N PHE A 63 15.56 3.39 -13.42
CA PHE A 63 14.52 3.95 -12.57
C PHE A 63 15.07 5.02 -11.62
N ARG A 64 16.22 4.79 -10.99
CA ARG A 64 16.84 5.78 -10.09
C ARG A 64 17.18 7.08 -10.82
N GLU A 65 17.72 6.98 -12.04
CA GLU A 65 18.02 8.15 -12.87
C GLU A 65 16.75 8.88 -13.31
N LEU A 66 15.68 8.15 -13.66
CA LEU A 66 14.40 8.79 -13.98
C LEU A 66 13.81 9.50 -12.75
N CYS A 67 13.92 8.91 -11.56
CA CYS A 67 13.51 9.57 -10.32
C CYS A 67 14.33 10.83 -10.03
N SER A 68 15.65 10.85 -10.26
CA SER A 68 16.45 12.06 -10.01
C SER A 68 16.12 13.20 -10.98
N VAL A 69 15.77 12.88 -12.23
CA VAL A 69 15.43 13.88 -13.26
C VAL A 69 13.98 14.37 -13.13
N MET A 70 13.06 13.51 -12.72
CA MET A 70 11.62 13.80 -12.70
C MET A 70 11.08 14.24 -11.34
N THR A 71 11.87 14.12 -10.27
CA THR A 71 11.47 14.53 -8.91
C THR A 71 12.50 15.51 -8.36
N GLU A 72 12.20 16.80 -8.40
CA GLU A 72 13.14 17.88 -8.02
C GLU A 72 13.40 17.95 -6.49
N ASP A 73 12.55 17.36 -5.63
CA ASP A 73 12.48 17.71 -4.20
C ASP A 73 12.64 16.58 -3.17
N ASP A 74 12.79 15.30 -3.54
CA ASP A 74 12.85 14.20 -2.55
C ASP A 74 14.06 13.27 -2.73
N ILE A 75 15.06 13.44 -1.87
CA ILE A 75 16.34 12.69 -1.81
C ILE A 75 16.10 11.18 -1.60
N HIS A 76 14.91 10.77 -1.12
CA HIS A 76 14.52 9.37 -0.96
C HIS A 76 13.59 8.85 -2.07
N ALA A 77 13.35 9.63 -3.13
CA ALA A 77 12.48 9.26 -4.25
C ALA A 77 13.08 8.26 -5.24
N GLY A 78 14.31 7.79 -5.06
CA GLY A 78 14.92 6.80 -5.97
C GLY A 78 14.54 5.34 -5.70
N GLN A 79 13.81 5.04 -4.62
CA GLN A 79 13.55 3.64 -4.22
C GLN A 79 12.10 3.39 -3.85
N LEU A 80 11.56 2.27 -4.36
CA LEU A 80 10.29 1.72 -3.89
C LEU A 80 10.46 1.11 -2.50
N LEU A 81 9.34 0.90 -1.79
CA LEU A 81 9.34 0.23 -0.48
C LEU A 81 8.99 -1.25 -0.63
N ASN A 82 9.75 -2.12 0.05
CA ASN A 82 9.42 -3.53 0.14
C ASN A 82 8.16 -3.75 0.98
N PHE A 83 7.17 -4.44 0.41
CA PHE A 83 5.97 -4.82 1.13
C PHE A 83 6.14 -6.19 1.80
N ARG A 84 5.70 -6.28 3.07
CA ARG A 84 5.57 -7.56 3.79
C ARG A 84 4.14 -7.74 4.25
N ILE A 85 3.52 -8.87 3.90
CA ILE A 85 2.11 -9.22 4.17
C ILE A 85 1.74 -9.11 5.68
N HIS A 86 2.70 -9.32 6.59
CA HIS A 86 2.47 -9.18 8.03
C HIS A 86 2.50 -7.73 8.55
N ARG A 87 2.85 -6.73 7.71
CA ARG A 87 2.91 -5.31 8.07
C ARG A 87 1.83 -4.53 7.34
N PHE A 88 0.57 -4.72 7.72
CA PHE A 88 -0.58 -4.09 7.05
C PHE A 88 -0.44 -2.56 6.95
N LEU A 89 -0.05 -1.89 8.04
CA LEU A 89 0.12 -0.43 8.07
C LEU A 89 1.26 0.05 7.16
N GLY A 90 2.17 -0.84 6.78
CA GLY A 90 3.19 -0.56 5.78
C GLY A 90 2.63 -0.46 4.36
N LEU A 91 1.44 -1.00 4.09
CA LEU A 91 0.82 -1.01 2.77
C LEU A 91 0.50 0.41 2.28
N ALA A 92 -0.07 1.25 3.15
CA ALA A 92 -0.36 2.65 2.82
C ALA A 92 0.90 3.40 2.34
N ARG A 93 2.02 3.19 3.04
CA ARG A 93 3.32 3.80 2.69
C ARG A 93 3.84 3.29 1.34
N VAL A 94 3.67 2.00 1.06
CA VAL A 94 4.06 1.40 -0.23
C VAL A 94 3.24 2.01 -1.36
N PHE A 95 1.92 2.13 -1.19
CA PHE A 95 1.00 2.65 -2.20
C PHE A 95 1.32 4.11 -2.50
N ARG A 96 1.47 4.93 -1.44
CA ARG A 96 1.87 6.32 -1.57
C ARG A 96 3.19 6.47 -2.31
N ARG A 97 4.21 5.65 -2.00
CA ARG A 97 5.51 5.72 -2.69
C ARG A 97 5.40 5.33 -4.17
N ILE A 98 4.60 4.33 -4.51
CA ILE A 98 4.34 3.93 -5.92
C ILE A 98 3.65 5.06 -6.68
N LEU A 99 2.63 5.69 -6.09
CA LEU A 99 1.90 6.78 -6.72
C LEU A 99 2.78 8.03 -6.92
N LEU A 100 3.63 8.35 -5.94
CA LEU A 100 4.61 9.44 -6.07
C LEU A 100 5.63 9.18 -7.20
N GLN A 101 6.00 7.92 -7.41
CA GLN A 101 6.96 7.51 -8.44
C GLN A 101 6.28 7.01 -9.72
N TRP A 102 5.00 7.33 -9.92
CA TRP A 102 4.21 6.74 -11.00
C TRP A 102 4.83 7.01 -12.38
N ASP A 103 5.17 8.27 -12.66
CA ASP A 103 5.66 8.67 -13.98
C ASP A 103 7.07 8.11 -14.26
N PRO A 104 8.03 8.16 -13.30
CA PRO A 104 9.30 7.42 -13.44
C PRO A 104 9.11 5.92 -13.66
N LEU A 105 8.13 5.29 -12.99
CA LEU A 105 7.82 3.88 -13.20
C LEU A 105 7.33 3.64 -14.63
N VAL A 106 6.35 4.38 -15.11
CA VAL A 106 5.83 4.24 -16.49
C VAL A 106 6.96 4.40 -17.51
N ALA A 107 7.73 5.49 -17.41
CA ALA A 107 8.84 5.78 -18.33
C ALA A 107 9.90 4.66 -18.33
N SER A 108 10.25 4.10 -17.17
CA SER A 108 11.23 3.01 -17.08
C SER A 108 10.80 1.71 -17.78
N TYR A 109 9.50 1.41 -17.78
CA TYR A 109 8.96 0.24 -18.50
C TYR A 109 8.84 0.51 -20.01
N GLU A 110 8.45 1.72 -20.39
CA GLU A 110 8.35 2.12 -21.80
C GLU A 110 9.72 2.15 -22.49
N GLU A 111 10.73 2.73 -21.86
CA GLU A 111 12.07 2.81 -22.45
C GLU A 111 12.69 1.41 -22.64
N ARG A 112 12.44 0.47 -21.72
CA ARG A 112 12.84 -0.93 -21.93
C ARG A 112 12.16 -1.58 -23.12
N ALA A 113 10.85 -1.37 -23.27
CA ALA A 113 10.12 -1.90 -24.40
C ALA A 113 10.66 -1.30 -25.72
N THR A 114 10.99 -0.01 -25.71
CA THR A 114 11.60 0.68 -26.85
C THR A 114 13.00 0.18 -27.15
N LYS A 115 13.85 -0.01 -26.13
CA LYS A 115 15.19 -0.58 -26.26
C LYS A 115 15.13 -1.99 -26.85
N ALA A 116 14.27 -2.86 -26.33
CA ALA A 116 14.11 -4.21 -26.84
C ALA A 116 13.69 -4.23 -28.32
N ARG A 117 12.78 -3.33 -28.71
CA ARG A 117 12.41 -3.13 -30.12
C ARG A 117 13.59 -2.68 -30.98
N ARG A 118 14.40 -1.72 -30.51
CA ARG A 118 15.60 -1.25 -31.22
C ARG A 118 16.63 -2.37 -31.40
N GLU A 119 16.77 -3.23 -30.41
CA GLU A 119 17.71 -4.37 -30.40
C GLU A 119 17.16 -5.62 -31.12
N ASN A 120 15.93 -5.57 -31.67
CA ASN A 120 15.24 -6.72 -32.28
C ASN A 120 15.14 -7.95 -31.34
N VAL A 121 14.99 -7.71 -30.03
CA VAL A 121 14.76 -8.75 -29.03
C VAL A 121 13.33 -8.71 -28.50
N VAL A 122 12.88 -9.83 -27.92
CA VAL A 122 11.54 -9.92 -27.34
C VAL A 122 11.39 -8.89 -26.20
N PRO A 123 10.38 -8.01 -26.24
CA PRO A 123 10.17 -7.01 -25.19
C PRO A 123 9.92 -7.65 -23.82
N PRO A 124 10.48 -7.08 -22.74
CA PRO A 124 10.14 -7.48 -21.38
C PRO A 124 8.65 -7.32 -21.06
N ALA A 125 8.20 -7.94 -19.98
CA ALA A 125 6.83 -7.77 -19.50
C ALA A 125 6.49 -6.28 -19.29
N ALA A 126 5.30 -5.89 -19.75
CA ALA A 126 4.76 -4.54 -19.58
C ALA A 126 4.59 -4.17 -18.09
N PHE A 127 4.40 -2.88 -17.83
CA PHE A 127 4.20 -2.35 -16.48
C PHE A 127 3.02 -3.04 -15.78
N PRO A 128 3.25 -3.84 -14.71
CA PRO A 128 2.19 -4.65 -14.11
C PRO A 128 1.03 -3.81 -13.59
N LEU A 129 1.28 -2.60 -13.12
CA LEU A 129 0.27 -1.73 -12.50
C LEU A 129 -0.36 -0.74 -13.49
N ALA A 130 -0.09 -0.80 -14.79
CA ALA A 130 -0.48 0.24 -15.75
C ALA A 130 -1.98 0.62 -15.71
N ARG A 131 -2.85 -0.30 -15.30
CA ARG A 131 -4.31 -0.12 -15.22
C ARG A 131 -4.85 0.10 -13.81
N ASP A 132 -3.97 0.11 -12.80
CA ASP A 132 -4.36 0.12 -11.38
C ASP A 132 -4.23 1.51 -10.73
N LYS A 133 -3.89 2.59 -11.47
CA LYS A 133 -3.57 3.91 -10.86
C LYS A 133 -4.72 4.44 -10.01
N MET A 134 -5.94 4.42 -10.55
CA MET A 134 -7.12 4.96 -9.88
C MET A 134 -7.51 4.10 -8.69
N GLU A 135 -7.48 2.79 -8.84
CA GLU A 135 -7.78 1.85 -7.77
C GLU A 135 -6.75 1.96 -6.64
N LEU A 136 -5.47 2.19 -6.95
CA LEU A 136 -4.44 2.46 -5.95
C LEU A 136 -4.70 3.75 -5.17
N ILE A 137 -5.15 4.83 -5.83
CA ILE A 137 -5.54 6.08 -5.18
C ILE A 137 -6.72 5.85 -4.23
N GLN A 138 -7.77 5.18 -4.70
CA GLN A 138 -8.96 4.89 -3.90
C GLN A 138 -8.64 3.98 -2.70
N VAL A 139 -7.83 2.95 -2.90
CA VAL A 139 -7.40 2.07 -1.81
C VAL A 139 -6.51 2.82 -0.83
N LEU A 140 -5.63 3.72 -1.30
CA LEU A 140 -4.85 4.57 -0.40
C LEU A 140 -5.76 5.47 0.44
N ALA A 141 -6.80 6.07 -0.15
CA ALA A 141 -7.80 6.86 0.56
C ALA A 141 -8.48 6.10 1.70
N LEU A 142 -8.71 4.79 1.51
CA LEU A 142 -9.22 3.91 2.55
C LEU A 142 -8.16 3.61 3.61
N LEU A 143 -6.91 3.34 3.23
CA LEU A 143 -5.83 2.89 4.11
C LEU A 143 -5.26 3.99 5.01
N GLU A 144 -5.24 5.24 4.57
CA GLU A 144 -4.67 6.36 5.33
C GLU A 144 -5.41 6.65 6.65
N PRO A 145 -6.75 6.72 6.67
CA PRO A 145 -7.52 6.82 7.90
C PRO A 145 -7.27 5.68 8.90
N PHE A 146 -7.13 4.44 8.43
CA PHE A 146 -6.78 3.31 9.32
C PHE A 146 -5.36 3.45 9.88
N SER A 147 -4.42 3.94 9.08
CA SER A 147 -3.04 4.20 9.50
C SER A 147 -2.98 5.29 10.57
N MET A 148 -3.78 6.36 10.40
CA MET A 148 -3.91 7.43 11.38
C MET A 148 -4.56 6.95 12.68
N LEU A 149 -5.63 6.15 12.59
CA LEU A 149 -6.29 5.58 13.77
C LEU A 149 -5.35 4.65 14.56
N SER A 150 -4.58 3.81 13.86
CA SER A 150 -3.57 2.97 14.51
C SER A 150 -2.46 3.79 15.15
N TYR A 151 -2.06 4.91 14.56
CA TYR A 151 -1.09 5.84 15.15
C TYR A 151 -1.64 6.44 16.45
N ILE A 152 -2.84 7.03 16.43
CA ILE A 152 -3.50 7.62 17.61
C ILE A 152 -3.64 6.58 18.74
N GLY A 153 -4.03 5.35 18.41
CA GLY A 153 -4.18 4.28 19.40
C GLY A 153 -2.87 3.71 19.95
N GLN A 154 -1.72 4.03 19.34
CA GLN A 154 -0.39 3.62 19.81
C GLN A 154 0.37 4.77 20.50
N THR A 155 -0.01 6.03 20.27
CA THR A 155 0.62 7.16 20.95
C THR A 155 0.29 7.17 22.44
N GLU A 156 1.28 7.43 23.30
CA GLU A 156 1.10 7.54 24.76
C GLU A 156 0.12 8.66 25.16
N SER A 157 -0.05 9.68 24.31
CA SER A 157 -1.03 10.76 24.47
C SER A 157 -2.44 10.41 23.97
N GLY A 158 -2.62 9.23 23.37
CA GLY A 158 -3.90 8.76 22.86
C GLY A 158 -4.83 8.34 24.00
N ASN A 159 -5.81 9.18 24.34
CA ASN A 159 -6.87 8.78 25.26
C ASN A 159 -8.03 8.09 24.53
N GLN A 160 -8.84 7.31 25.27
CA GLN A 160 -9.96 6.54 24.73
C GLN A 160 -10.96 7.40 23.93
N ARG A 161 -11.17 8.67 24.32
CA ARG A 161 -12.08 9.59 23.61
C ARG A 161 -11.59 9.89 22.20
N ASN A 162 -10.28 10.12 22.03
CA ASN A 162 -9.69 10.40 20.72
C ASN A 162 -9.81 9.19 19.78
N VAL A 163 -9.58 7.99 20.30
CA VAL A 163 -9.70 6.74 19.55
C VAL A 163 -11.14 6.49 19.12
N LEU A 164 -12.11 6.64 20.05
CA LEU A 164 -13.53 6.47 19.74
C LEU A 164 -14.04 7.53 18.75
N LEU A 165 -13.61 8.78 18.90
CA LEU A 165 -13.96 9.85 17.97
C LEU A 165 -13.40 9.60 16.57
N ALA A 166 -12.15 9.12 16.47
CA ALA A 166 -11.53 8.77 15.20
C ALA A 166 -12.23 7.57 14.52
N LEU A 167 -12.60 6.54 15.29
CA LEU A 167 -13.41 5.41 14.81
C LEU A 167 -14.79 5.87 14.31
N TYR A 168 -15.48 6.72 15.06
CA TYR A 168 -16.78 7.27 14.66
C TYR A 168 -16.65 8.05 13.35
N LYS A 169 -15.68 8.97 13.26
CA LYS A 169 -15.42 9.74 12.04
C LYS A 169 -15.12 8.83 10.85
N LEU A 170 -14.28 7.82 11.02
CA LEU A 170 -13.98 6.83 9.98
C LEU A 170 -15.27 6.13 9.51
N ARG A 171 -16.16 5.74 10.44
CA ARG A 171 -17.41 5.05 10.12
C ARG A 171 -18.37 5.89 9.29
N VAL A 172 -18.55 7.16 9.63
CA VAL A 172 -19.53 8.06 8.99
C VAL A 172 -18.97 8.83 7.78
N SER A 173 -17.69 8.65 7.46
CA SER A 173 -17.09 9.27 6.27
C SER A 173 -16.56 8.21 5.31
N VAL A 174 -15.42 7.61 5.63
CA VAL A 174 -14.66 6.73 4.73
C VAL A 174 -15.35 5.37 4.52
N LEU A 175 -16.03 4.86 5.55
CA LEU A 175 -16.73 3.57 5.51
C LEU A 175 -18.24 3.71 5.29
N ASP A 176 -18.70 4.91 4.91
CA ASP A 176 -20.08 5.12 4.49
C ASP A 176 -20.21 4.80 3.00
N VAL A 177 -20.78 3.62 2.73
CA VAL A 177 -20.99 3.09 1.38
C VAL A 177 -21.99 3.91 0.56
N THR A 178 -22.71 4.86 1.17
CA THR A 178 -23.63 5.77 0.47
C THR A 178 -22.94 7.02 -0.05
N THR A 179 -21.69 7.28 0.37
CA THR A 179 -20.89 8.42 -0.06
C THR A 179 -19.72 7.98 -0.93
N PRO A 180 -19.36 8.76 -1.97
CA PRO A 180 -18.16 8.47 -2.74
C PRO A 180 -16.92 8.67 -1.86
N LEU A 181 -15.90 7.83 -2.10
CA LEU A 181 -14.59 8.07 -1.51
C LEU A 181 -14.04 9.40 -2.05
N LYS A 182 -13.54 10.24 -1.16
CA LYS A 182 -12.80 11.43 -1.57
C LYS A 182 -11.46 10.98 -2.15
N ASP A 183 -11.15 11.45 -3.34
CA ASP A 183 -9.81 11.29 -3.91
C ASP A 183 -8.78 11.96 -2.98
N CYS A 184 -7.62 11.31 -2.81
CA CYS A 184 -6.49 11.82 -2.03
C CYS A 184 -5.72 12.90 -2.78
#